data_AF-X1UGQ9-F1
#
_entry.id   AF-X1UGQ9-F1
#
_cell.length_a   1.000
_cell.length_b   1.000
_cell.length_c   1.000
_cell.angle_alpha   90.00
_cell.angle_beta   90.00
_cell.angle_gamma   90.00
#
_symmetry.space_group_name_H-M   'P 1'
#
loop_
_entity.id
_entity.type
_entity.pdbx_description
1 polymer ?
#
loop_
_entity_poly.entity_id
_entity_poly.type
_entity_poly.pdbx_seq_one_letter_code
_entity_poly.pdbx_strand_id
1 'polypeptide(L)'
;MSPIKGVSEVRRMPRLGKVRLGFKVEPEGKNPYPRATDYFVVTDEIKEYVGDMPKKLNIMFPTEKADEFAQQWLRCYSFTQGMVC
;
A
#
# COMPACT_ATOMS: atom_id res chain seq x y z
N MET A 1 20.19 3.64 -2.56
CA MET A 1 19.58 2.54 -1.78
C MET A 1 20.24 1.26 -2.25
N SER A 2 21.01 0.60 -1.41
CA SER A 2 21.73 -0.63 -1.81
C SER A 2 20.77 -1.83 -1.84
N PRO A 3 20.88 -2.74 -2.83
CA PRO A 3 20.05 -3.93 -2.90
C PRO A 3 20.33 -4.88 -1.73
N ILE A 4 19.28 -5.59 -1.28
CA ILE A 4 19.35 -6.56 -0.19
C ILE A 4 19.28 -7.96 -0.78
N LYS A 5 20.29 -8.78 -0.46
CA LYS A 5 20.40 -10.15 -0.94
C LYS A 5 19.21 -11.00 -0.48
N GLY A 6 18.57 -11.70 -1.41
CA GLY A 6 17.40 -12.55 -1.17
C GLY A 6 16.07 -11.79 -1.10
N VAL A 7 16.10 -10.47 -1.34
CA VAL A 7 14.95 -9.57 -1.18
C VAL A 7 14.75 -8.73 -2.43
N SER A 8 15.82 -8.06 -2.86
CA SER A 8 15.79 -7.15 -4.01
C SER A 8 15.76 -7.92 -5.33
N GLU A 9 16.20 -9.17 -5.33
CA GLU A 9 16.20 -10.09 -6.48
C GLU A 9 14.84 -10.77 -6.68
N VAL A 10 13.96 -10.73 -5.67
CA VAL A 10 12.64 -11.35 -5.75
C VAL A 10 11.76 -10.53 -6.69
N ARG A 11 11.40 -11.12 -7.83
CA ARG A 11 10.50 -10.50 -8.80
C ARG A 11 9.08 -10.48 -8.23
N ARG A 12 8.65 -9.32 -7.76
CA ARG A 12 7.30 -9.09 -7.22
C ARG A 12 6.33 -8.76 -8.34
N MET A 13 5.05 -9.06 -8.12
CA MET A 13 3.99 -8.58 -9.01
C MET A 13 4.02 -7.05 -9.08
N PRO A 14 3.79 -6.47 -10.26
CA PRO A 14 3.71 -5.02 -10.40
C PRO A 14 2.57 -4.48 -9.54
N ARG A 15 2.82 -3.37 -8.83
CA ARG A 15 1.78 -2.66 -8.10
C ARG A 15 0.97 -1.83 -9.10
N LEU A 16 -0.26 -2.25 -9.38
CA LEU A 16 -1.15 -1.53 -10.31
C LEU A 16 -1.65 -0.19 -9.74
N GLY A 17 -1.75 -0.07 -8.42
CA GLY A 17 -2.26 1.16 -7.80
C GLY A 17 -2.12 1.22 -6.29
N LYS A 18 -2.83 2.17 -5.68
CA LYS A 18 -2.90 2.35 -4.23
C LYS A 18 -4.36 2.54 -3.82
N VAL A 19 -4.82 1.72 -2.88
CA VAL A 19 -6.09 1.95 -2.18
C VAL A 19 -5.85 2.97 -1.07
N ARG A 20 -6.71 3.99 -0.97
CA ARG A 20 -6.59 5.04 0.07
C ARG A 20 -7.75 4.97 1.07
N LEU A 21 -7.52 5.51 2.26
CA LEU A 21 -8.50 5.60 3.35
C LEU A 21 -9.22 6.96 3.39
N GLY A 22 -9.00 7.80 2.38
CA GLY A 22 -9.52 9.16 2.36
C GLY A 22 -8.92 10.00 1.24
N PHE A 23 -9.31 11.27 1.22
CA PHE A 23 -8.93 12.23 0.21
C PHE A 23 -8.07 13.35 0.79
N LYS A 24 -7.26 13.96 -0.06
CA LYS A 24 -6.62 15.24 0.25
C LYS A 24 -7.60 16.34 -0.16
N VAL A 25 -8.04 17.15 0.79
CA VAL A 25 -8.90 18.30 0.52
C VAL A 25 -8.01 19.52 0.36
N GLU A 26 -8.20 20.25 -0.73
CA GLU A 26 -7.49 21.50 -1.05
C GLU A 26 -8.52 22.65 -1.09
N PRO A 27 -8.76 23.33 0.05
CA PRO A 27 -9.65 24.48 0.09
C PRO A 27 -8.96 25.71 -0.48
N GLU A 28 -9.72 26.58 -1.14
CA GLU A 28 -9.20 27.83 -1.67
C GLU A 28 -8.68 28.72 -0.51
N GLY A 29 -7.42 29.12 -0.57
CA GLY A 29 -6.77 29.98 0.43
C GLY A 29 -6.36 29.30 1.75
N LYS A 30 -6.45 27.98 1.88
CA LYS A 30 -6.00 27.25 3.08
C LYS A 30 -5.05 26.11 2.74
N ASN A 31 -4.25 25.70 3.72
CA ASN A 31 -3.38 24.54 3.55
C ASN A 31 -4.20 23.26 3.36
N PRO A 32 -3.77 22.37 2.44
CA PRO A 32 -4.42 21.09 2.25
C PRO A 32 -4.41 20.26 3.52
N TYR A 33 -5.50 19.53 3.75
CA TYR A 33 -5.60 18.60 4.86
C TYR A 33 -6.16 17.24 4.41
N PRO A 34 -5.77 16.14 5.06
CA PRO A 34 -6.35 14.82 4.80
C PRO A 34 -7.74 14.73 5.43
N ARG A 35 -8.70 14.19 4.68
CA ARG A 35 -10.04 13.85 5.17
C ARG A 35 -10.26 12.35 5.05
N ALA A 36 -10.51 11.70 6.18
CA ALA A 36 -10.83 10.28 6.21
C ALA A 36 -12.23 10.01 5.65
N THR A 37 -12.41 8.83 5.05
CA THR A 37 -13.69 8.33 4.55
C THR A 37 -14.02 6.97 5.15
N ASP A 38 -15.31 6.67 5.27
CA ASP A 38 -15.79 5.38 5.80
C ASP A 38 -15.70 4.23 4.77
N TYR A 39 -15.23 4.53 3.56
CA TYR A 39 -15.05 3.59 2.47
C TYR A 39 -13.63 3.71 1.89
N PHE A 40 -13.20 2.65 1.22
CA PHE A 40 -11.92 2.61 0.53
C PHE A 40 -12.00 3.36 -0.79
N VAL A 41 -11.07 4.29 -0.99
CA VAL A 41 -10.90 4.99 -2.28
C VAL A 41 -10.07 4.09 -3.18
N VAL A 42 -10.75 3.43 -4.11
CA VAL A 42 -10.18 2.50 -5.10
C VAL A 42 -9.91 3.20 -6.44
N THR A 43 -9.00 2.62 -7.24
CA THR A 43 -8.72 3.08 -8.61
C THR A 43 -9.86 2.72 -9.55
N ASP A 44 -10.03 3.48 -10.64
CA ASP A 44 -11.16 3.32 -11.56
C ASP A 44 -11.24 1.92 -12.17
N GLU A 45 -10.09 1.29 -12.46
CA GLU A 45 -9.98 -0.09 -12.96
C GLU A 45 -10.63 -1.13 -12.04
N ILE A 46 -10.67 -0.86 -10.73
CA ILE A 46 -11.15 -1.80 -9.71
C ILE A 46 -12.61 -1.52 -9.34
N LYS A 47 -13.12 -0.31 -9.59
CA LYS A 47 -14.49 0.09 -9.25
C LYS A 47 -15.55 -0.81 -9.86
N GLU A 48 -15.33 -1.32 -11.07
CA GLU A 48 -16.28 -2.24 -11.73
C GLU A 48 -16.49 -3.54 -10.93
N TYR A 49 -15.48 -4.00 -10.19
CA TYR A 49 -15.52 -5.27 -9.46
C TYR A 49 -16.00 -5.13 -8.01
N VAL A 50 -15.69 -4.01 -7.34
CA VAL A 50 -15.99 -3.80 -5.91
C VAL A 50 -17.00 -2.67 -5.66
N GLY A 51 -17.42 -1.96 -6.70
CA GLY A 51 -18.27 -0.78 -6.62
C GLY A 51 -17.51 0.51 -6.30
N ASP A 52 -18.25 1.63 -6.27
CA ASP A 52 -17.67 2.97 -6.10
C ASP A 52 -17.22 3.30 -4.67
N MET A 53 -17.91 2.77 -3.66
CA MET A 53 -17.65 3.07 -2.24
C MET A 53 -17.59 1.80 -1.38
N PRO A 54 -16.64 0.88 -1.65
CA PRO A 54 -16.54 -0.38 -0.90
C PRO A 54 -16.12 -0.11 0.54
N LYS A 55 -16.88 -0.65 1.50
CA LYS A 55 -16.51 -0.65 2.94
C LYS A 55 -15.69 -1.86 3.36
N LYS A 56 -15.60 -2.88 2.50
CA LYS A 56 -14.85 -4.12 2.72
C LYS A 56 -14.21 -4.51 1.40
N LEU A 57 -12.98 -5.03 1.45
CA LEU A 57 -12.25 -5.54 0.30
C LEU A 57 -11.80 -6.97 0.59
N ASN A 58 -12.04 -7.85 -0.37
CA ASN A 58 -11.50 -9.20 -0.33
C ASN A 58 -10.05 -9.14 -0.80
N ILE A 59 -9.13 -9.70 0.00
CA ILE A 59 -7.72 -9.79 -0.34
C ILE A 59 -7.36 -11.24 -0.63
N MET A 60 -6.45 -11.44 -1.57
CA MET A 60 -5.89 -12.74 -1.90
C MET A 60 -4.37 -12.64 -1.86
N PHE A 61 -3.73 -13.59 -1.20
CA PHE A 61 -2.28 -13.74 -1.28
C PHE A 61 -1.92 -14.59 -2.49
N PRO A 62 -0.85 -14.24 -3.22
CA PRO A 62 -0.45 -14.96 -4.43
C PRO A 62 0.16 -16.35 -4.14
N THR A 63 0.51 -16.62 -2.89
CA THR A 63 1.13 -17.86 -2.40
C THR A 63 0.63 -18.09 -0.98
N GLU A 64 0.53 -19.35 -0.56
CA GLU A 64 0.14 -19.72 0.80
C GLU A 64 1.30 -19.55 1.80
N LYS A 65 2.54 -19.42 1.31
CA LYS A 65 3.73 -19.28 2.14
C LYS A 65 3.89 -17.83 2.62
N ALA A 66 3.58 -17.59 3.90
CA ALA A 66 3.67 -16.28 4.54
C ALA A 66 5.05 -15.61 4.38
N ASP A 67 6.12 -16.39 4.46
CA ASP A 67 7.51 -15.92 4.41
C ASP A 67 7.89 -15.29 3.06
N GLU A 68 7.18 -15.64 1.99
CA GLU A 68 7.47 -15.11 0.65
C GLU A 68 6.92 -13.69 0.46
N PHE A 69 5.81 -13.32 1.13
CA PHE A 69 5.17 -12.02 0.98
C PHE A 69 5.27 -11.10 2.20
N ALA A 70 5.38 -11.66 3.42
CA ALA A 70 5.43 -10.93 4.69
C ALA A 70 6.83 -10.87 5.33
N GLN A 71 7.88 -10.75 4.51
CA GLN A 71 9.30 -10.64 4.94
C GLN A 71 9.60 -9.43 5.87
N GLN A 72 8.60 -8.59 6.19
CA GLN A 72 8.74 -7.40 7.03
C GLN A 72 9.20 -7.73 8.46
N TRP A 73 8.92 -8.92 8.99
CA TRP A 73 9.34 -9.30 10.34
C TRP A 73 10.87 -9.39 10.50
N LEU A 74 11.60 -9.58 9.39
CA LEU A 74 13.06 -9.68 9.40
C LEU A 74 13.75 -8.32 9.27
N ARG A 75 12.99 -7.21 9.16
CA ARG A 75 13.55 -5.92 8.79
C ARG A 75 13.42 -4.83 9.86
N CYS A 76 14.55 -4.37 10.39
CA CYS A 76 14.63 -3.21 11.28
C CYS A 76 14.85 -1.94 10.47
N TYR A 77 14.10 -0.89 10.75
CA TYR A 77 14.28 0.41 10.10
C TYR A 77 14.61 1.49 11.14
N SER A 78 15.73 2.19 10.92
CA SER A 78 16.17 3.37 11.66
C SER A 78 15.77 4.64 10.92
N PHE A 79 15.37 5.66 11.67
CA PHE A 79 14.98 6.97 11.13
C PHE A 79 16.15 7.69 10.42
N THR A 80 17.39 7.48 10.89
CA THR A 80 18.59 8.11 10.32
C THR A 80 19.28 7.25 9.27
N GLN A 81 19.18 5.92 9.35
CA GLN A 81 19.95 5.01 8.48
C GLN A 81 19.09 4.22 7.49
N GLY A 82 17.77 4.32 7.55
CA GLY A 82 16.88 3.50 6.72
C GLY A 82 16.88 2.05 7.20
N MET A 83 16.92 1.07 6.30
CA MET A 83 16.87 -0.36 6.68
C MET A 83 18.19 -0.81 7.32
N VAL A 84 18.14 -1.24 8.57
CA VAL A 84 19.27 -1.66 9.43
C VAL A 84 19.49 -3.17 9.37
N CYS A 85 18.41 -3.95 9.39
CA CYS A 85 18.40 -5.37 9.04
C CYS A 85 17.14 -5.68 8.23
#